data_AF-A0A8P0NLW5-F1
#
_entry.id   AF-A0A8P0NLW5-F1
#
_cell.length_a   1.000
_cell.length_b   1.000
_cell.length_c   1.000
_cell.angle_alpha   90.00
_cell.angle_beta   90.00
_cell.angle_gamma   90.00
#
_symmetry.space_group_name_H-M   'P 1'
#
loop_
_entity.id
_entity.type
_entity.pdbx_description
1 polymer ?
#
loop_
_entity_poly.entity_id
_entity_poly.type
_entity_poly.pdbx_seq_one_letter_code
_entity_poly.pdbx_strand_id
1 'polypeptide(L)'
;LCMWICILCLHSDIDSGDGNIKYILSGEGAGTIFVIDDKSGNIHATKTLDREERAQYTLMAQAVDRDTNRPLEPPSEFIVKVQDINDNPPEFLHETYHANVPERSNVGTSVIQVTASDADDPTYGNSAKLVYSILEGQPYFSVEAQTGIIRTALPNMDREAKEEYHVVIQAKDMGGHMGGLSGTTKVTITLTDVNDNPPKFPQSNQPFSDPFLLYSAFKKKSRRMESLYHSCKKMKKKKQYNSHIKK
;
A
#
# COMPACT_ATOMS: atom_id res chain seq x y z
N LEU A 1 3.98 -7.85 -29.52
CA LEU A 1 4.69 -8.67 -30.55
C LEU A 1 3.63 -9.34 -31.44
N CYS A 2 3.65 -9.12 -32.76
CA CYS A 2 2.65 -9.72 -33.66
C CYS A 2 2.89 -11.23 -33.81
N MET A 3 2.09 -12.04 -33.12
CA MET A 3 2.00 -13.47 -33.37
C MET A 3 0.99 -13.72 -34.50
N TRP A 4 1.48 -14.25 -35.62
CA TRP A 4 0.67 -14.82 -36.68
C TRP A 4 0.00 -16.08 -36.13
N ILE A 5 -1.20 -15.96 -35.58
CA ILE A 5 -1.98 -17.13 -35.16
C ILE A 5 -2.91 -17.46 -36.33
N CYS A 6 -2.66 -18.58 -36.99
CA CYS A 6 -3.59 -19.20 -37.92
C CYS A 6 -4.63 -19.92 -37.07
N ILE A 7 -5.80 -19.31 -36.87
CA ILE A 7 -6.68 -19.68 -35.75
C ILE A 7 -7.60 -20.87 -36.06
N LEU A 8 -7.88 -21.21 -37.32
CA LEU A 8 -8.62 -22.43 -37.64
C LEU A 8 -8.53 -22.68 -39.14
N CYS A 9 -8.19 -23.90 -39.55
CA CYS A 9 -8.40 -24.35 -40.93
C CYS A 9 -9.70 -25.15 -40.92
N LEU A 10 -10.78 -24.58 -41.46
CA LEU A 10 -12.06 -25.28 -41.59
C LEU A 10 -11.87 -26.41 -42.60
N HIS A 11 -11.77 -27.64 -42.11
CA HIS A 11 -11.67 -28.82 -42.97
C HIS A 11 -13.06 -29.15 -43.53
N SER A 12 -13.18 -29.25 -44.86
CA SER A 12 -14.34 -29.86 -45.51
C SER A 12 -13.95 -31.24 -46.05
N ASP A 13 -14.90 -32.18 -45.91
CA ASP A 13 -14.76 -33.59 -46.24
C ASP A 13 -14.38 -33.81 -47.72
N ILE A 14 -13.56 -34.83 -47.89
CA ILE A 14 -13.11 -35.46 -49.12
C ILE A 14 -14.34 -36.06 -49.79
N ASP A 15 -14.96 -35.32 -50.71
CA ASP A 15 -15.61 -35.92 -51.87
C ASP A 15 -15.71 -34.90 -53.02
N SER A 16 -14.75 -35.03 -53.93
CA SER A 16 -14.80 -34.72 -55.35
C SER A 16 -15.96 -33.81 -55.84
N GLY A 17 -15.72 -32.49 -55.83
CA GLY A 17 -16.61 -31.50 -56.45
C GLY A 17 -15.97 -30.11 -56.53
N ASP A 18 -15.31 -29.85 -57.65
CA ASP A 18 -14.97 -28.56 -58.31
C ASP A 18 -14.43 -27.31 -57.57
N GLY A 19 -14.09 -27.34 -56.28
CA GLY A 19 -13.30 -26.27 -55.67
C GLY A 19 -13.95 -24.87 -55.68
N ASN A 20 -15.28 -24.81 -55.82
CA ASN A 20 -16.05 -23.57 -55.90
C ASN A 20 -16.61 -23.13 -54.53
N ILE A 21 -15.84 -23.31 -53.47
CA ILE A 21 -16.21 -22.92 -52.11
C ILE A 21 -15.75 -21.49 -51.84
N LYS A 22 -16.58 -20.73 -51.13
CA LYS A 22 -16.27 -19.42 -50.59
C LYS A 22 -16.49 -19.43 -49.08
N TYR A 23 -15.45 -19.08 -48.32
CA TYR A 23 -15.53 -18.93 -46.88
C TYR A 23 -15.92 -17.51 -46.49
N ILE A 24 -16.88 -17.38 -45.57
CA ILE A 24 -17.38 -16.11 -45.05
C ILE A 24 -17.22 -16.11 -43.53
N LEU A 25 -16.73 -15.00 -43.00
CA LEU A 25 -16.57 -14.75 -41.57
C LEU A 25 -17.54 -13.66 -41.12
N SER A 26 -18.18 -13.87 -39.99
CA SER A 26 -19.10 -12.92 -39.37
C SER A 26 -18.95 -12.95 -37.84
N GLY A 27 -19.56 -12.00 -37.15
CA GLY A 27 -19.46 -11.86 -35.70
C GLY A 27 -18.54 -10.71 -35.29
N GLU A 28 -17.94 -10.83 -34.11
CA GLU A 28 -17.23 -9.74 -33.44
C GLU A 28 -15.90 -9.40 -34.12
N GLY A 29 -15.76 -8.19 -34.65
CA GLY A 29 -14.52 -7.76 -35.32
C GLY A 29 -14.29 -8.40 -36.70
N ALA A 30 -15.24 -9.18 -37.23
CA ALA A 30 -15.14 -9.72 -38.59
C ALA A 30 -15.06 -8.58 -39.63
N GLY A 31 -14.17 -8.72 -40.61
CA GLY A 31 -13.93 -7.73 -41.67
C GLY A 31 -13.16 -6.48 -41.23
N THR A 32 -12.85 -6.33 -39.94
CA THR A 32 -12.14 -5.16 -39.39
C THR A 32 -10.91 -5.52 -38.58
N ILE A 33 -11.04 -6.48 -37.68
CA ILE A 33 -9.98 -7.04 -36.83
C ILE A 33 -9.55 -8.41 -37.36
N PHE A 34 -10.52 -9.25 -37.72
CA PHE A 34 -10.29 -10.58 -38.28
C PHE A 34 -10.77 -10.63 -39.73
N VAL A 35 -9.90 -11.12 -40.61
CA VAL A 35 -10.21 -11.32 -42.02
C VAL A 35 -9.99 -12.78 -42.37
N ILE A 36 -10.93 -13.35 -43.11
CA ILE A 36 -10.83 -14.69 -43.67
C ILE A 36 -10.45 -14.59 -45.14
N ASP A 37 -9.50 -15.41 -45.58
CA ASP A 37 -9.25 -15.63 -46.99
C ASP A 37 -10.37 -16.50 -47.57
N ASP A 38 -11.09 -15.96 -48.54
CA ASP A 38 -12.33 -16.57 -49.04
C ASP A 38 -12.12 -17.88 -49.81
N LYS A 39 -10.87 -18.19 -50.20
CA LYS A 39 -10.52 -19.43 -50.92
C LYS A 39 -9.97 -20.51 -50.01
N SER A 40 -9.05 -20.15 -49.12
CA SER A 40 -8.35 -21.08 -48.23
C SER A 40 -9.03 -21.26 -46.88
N GLY A 41 -9.90 -20.33 -46.48
CA GLY A 41 -10.52 -20.32 -45.16
C GLY A 41 -9.57 -19.89 -44.04
N ASN A 42 -8.36 -19.44 -44.36
CA ASN A 42 -7.38 -18.97 -43.37
C ASN A 42 -7.83 -17.64 -42.75
N ILE A 43 -7.95 -17.62 -41.43
CA ILE A 43 -8.29 -16.43 -40.66
C ILE A 43 -7.01 -15.81 -40.11
N HIS A 44 -6.83 -14.50 -40.29
CA HIS A 44 -5.74 -13.73 -39.72
C HIS A 44 -6.23 -12.42 -39.10
N ALA A 45 -5.50 -11.94 -38.10
CA ALA A 45 -5.74 -10.63 -37.51
C ALA A 45 -5.07 -9.54 -38.36
N THR A 46 -5.79 -8.45 -38.63
CA THR A 46 -5.28 -7.28 -39.37
C THR A 46 -4.83 -6.15 -38.45
N LYS A 47 -5.13 -6.26 -37.15
CA LYS A 47 -4.73 -5.32 -36.10
C LYS A 47 -3.99 -6.05 -34.99
N THR A 48 -3.24 -5.29 -34.20
CA THR A 48 -2.72 -5.78 -32.92
C THR A 48 -3.88 -6.10 -31.99
N LEU A 49 -3.75 -7.19 -31.25
CA LEU A 49 -4.72 -7.61 -30.24
C LEU A 49 -4.11 -7.34 -28.87
N ASP A 50 -4.91 -6.74 -28.01
CA ASP A 50 -4.61 -6.44 -26.62
C ASP A 50 -5.62 -7.23 -25.76
N ARG A 51 -5.10 -8.08 -24.86
CA ARG A 51 -5.95 -8.96 -24.06
C ARG A 51 -6.65 -8.17 -22.96
N GLU A 52 -5.99 -7.16 -22.41
CA GLU A 52 -6.49 -6.27 -21.36
C GLU A 52 -7.65 -5.42 -21.88
N GLU A 53 -7.60 -5.02 -23.16
CA GLU A 53 -8.75 -4.41 -23.83
C GLU A 53 -9.85 -5.45 -24.09
N ARG A 54 -9.50 -6.61 -24.66
CA ARG A 54 -10.46 -7.67 -24.99
C ARG A 54 -9.85 -9.06 -25.11
N ALA A 55 -10.11 -9.90 -24.11
CA ALA A 55 -9.57 -11.25 -24.03
C ALA A 55 -10.16 -12.27 -25.02
N GLN A 56 -11.37 -12.06 -25.54
CA GLN A 56 -12.01 -13.01 -26.45
C GLN A 56 -12.98 -12.38 -27.45
N TYR A 57 -13.15 -13.08 -28.57
CA TYR A 57 -14.07 -12.74 -29.65
C TYR A 57 -14.89 -13.97 -30.05
N THR A 58 -16.20 -13.79 -30.17
CA THR A 58 -17.10 -14.82 -30.68
C THR A 58 -17.32 -14.58 -32.17
N LEU A 59 -16.91 -15.55 -32.98
CA LEU A 59 -16.97 -15.48 -34.44
C LEU A 59 -17.78 -16.64 -34.98
N MET A 60 -18.33 -16.45 -36.18
CA MET A 60 -18.98 -17.51 -36.93
C MET A 60 -18.40 -17.58 -38.32
N ALA A 61 -18.08 -18.80 -38.76
CA ALA A 61 -17.65 -19.06 -40.12
C ALA A 61 -18.68 -19.90 -40.87
N GLN A 62 -18.81 -19.64 -42.17
CA GLN A 62 -19.71 -20.36 -43.06
C GLN A 62 -19.04 -20.63 -44.39
N ALA A 63 -19.25 -21.85 -44.92
CA ALA A 63 -18.91 -22.21 -46.29
C ALA A 63 -20.15 -22.07 -47.18
N VAL A 64 -20.00 -21.33 -48.28
CA VAL A 64 -21.04 -21.15 -49.29
C VAL A 64 -20.52 -21.52 -50.67
N ASP A 65 -21.43 -21.88 -51.56
CA ASP A 65 -21.15 -22.02 -52.98
C ASP A 65 -20.80 -20.63 -53.56
N ARG A 66 -19.69 -20.52 -54.29
CA ARG A 66 -19.15 -19.22 -54.72
C ARG A 66 -20.04 -18.53 -55.75
N ASP A 67 -20.68 -19.28 -56.65
CA ASP A 67 -21.49 -18.70 -57.74
C ASP A 67 -22.90 -18.33 -57.27
N THR A 68 -23.49 -19.18 -56.43
CA THR A 68 -24.88 -19.03 -55.98
C THR A 68 -25.01 -18.38 -54.60
N ASN A 69 -23.92 -18.29 -53.82
CA ASN A 69 -23.91 -17.94 -52.39
C ASN A 69 -24.86 -18.80 -51.54
N ARG A 70 -25.24 -19.99 -52.02
CA ARG A 70 -26.05 -20.93 -51.24
C ARG A 70 -25.19 -21.51 -50.12
N PRO A 71 -25.69 -21.55 -48.86
CA PRO A 71 -25.03 -22.27 -47.78
C PRO A 71 -24.77 -23.72 -48.15
N LEU A 72 -23.50 -24.13 -48.11
CA LEU A 72 -23.12 -25.54 -48.23
C LEU A 72 -23.27 -26.22 -46.87
N GLU A 73 -22.95 -25.49 -45.80
CA GLU A 73 -23.07 -25.93 -44.41
C GLU A 73 -23.74 -24.85 -43.55
N PRO A 74 -24.36 -25.25 -42.41
CA PRO A 74 -24.75 -24.31 -41.37
C PRO A 74 -23.54 -23.51 -40.84
N PRO A 75 -23.71 -22.25 -40.42
CA PRO A 75 -22.65 -21.49 -39.77
C PRO A 75 -22.16 -22.19 -38.50
N SER A 76 -20.83 -22.21 -38.30
CA SER A 76 -20.19 -22.75 -37.11
C SER A 76 -19.65 -21.62 -36.24
N GLU A 77 -20.06 -21.59 -34.97
CA GLU A 77 -19.56 -20.65 -33.97
C GLU A 77 -18.25 -21.16 -33.35
N PHE A 78 -17.30 -20.25 -33.15
CA PHE A 78 -16.06 -20.52 -32.44
C PHE A 78 -15.59 -19.27 -31.67
N ILE A 79 -14.79 -19.50 -30.64
CA ILE A 79 -14.23 -18.44 -29.81
C ILE A 79 -12.75 -18.29 -30.10
N VAL A 80 -12.35 -17.07 -30.43
CA VAL A 80 -10.96 -16.67 -30.52
C VAL A 80 -10.52 -16.11 -29.17
N LYS A 81 -9.56 -16.78 -28.52
CA LYS A 81 -8.95 -16.31 -27.28
C LYS A 81 -7.65 -15.57 -27.59
N VAL A 82 -7.50 -14.38 -27.04
CA VAL A 82 -6.24 -13.62 -27.09
C VAL A 82 -5.34 -14.16 -25.99
N GLN A 83 -4.13 -14.55 -26.37
CA GLN A 83 -3.14 -15.03 -25.41
C GLN A 83 -2.48 -13.83 -24.72
N ASP A 84 -2.39 -13.93 -23.40
CA ASP A 84 -1.70 -12.96 -22.54
C ASP A 84 -0.20 -12.91 -22.83
N ILE A 85 0.36 -11.70 -22.78
CA ILE A 85 1.80 -11.46 -22.72
C ILE A 85 2.07 -10.60 -21.50
N ASN A 86 3.23 -10.77 -20.88
CA ASN A 86 3.55 -10.03 -19.66
C ASN A 86 4.00 -8.59 -19.98
N ASP A 87 3.06 -7.71 -20.29
CA ASP A 87 3.33 -6.31 -20.68
C ASP A 87 2.73 -5.27 -19.74
N ASN A 88 1.98 -5.68 -18.71
CA ASN A 88 1.50 -4.77 -17.67
C ASN A 88 2.33 -4.94 -16.39
N PRO A 89 2.98 -3.88 -15.87
CA PRO A 89 3.68 -3.97 -14.60
C PRO A 89 2.72 -3.98 -13.41
N PRO A 90 3.12 -4.55 -12.26
CA PRO A 90 2.34 -4.47 -11.03
C PRO A 90 2.13 -3.01 -10.59
N GLU A 91 0.89 -2.65 -10.27
CA GLU A 91 0.52 -1.32 -9.78
C GLU A 91 0.00 -1.38 -8.35
N PHE A 92 0.51 -0.50 -7.48
CA PHE A 92 0.02 -0.39 -6.10
C PHE A 92 -1.27 0.41 -6.04
N LEU A 93 -2.17 0.03 -5.13
CA LEU A 93 -3.45 0.72 -4.92
C LEU A 93 -3.28 2.21 -4.54
N HIS A 94 -2.18 2.56 -3.89
CA HIS A 94 -1.83 3.92 -3.49
C HIS A 94 -0.38 4.22 -3.85
N GLU A 95 -0.11 5.45 -4.32
CA GLU A 95 1.25 5.94 -4.57
C GLU A 95 2.09 5.94 -3.28
N THR A 96 1.47 6.32 -2.17
CA THR A 96 2.08 6.31 -0.84
C THR A 96 1.15 5.74 0.22
N TYR A 97 1.73 4.98 1.14
CA TYR A 97 1.04 4.44 2.31
C TYR A 97 1.54 5.11 3.58
N HIS A 98 0.65 5.30 4.55
CA HIS A 98 0.98 5.83 5.87
C HIS A 98 0.52 4.87 6.95
N ALA A 99 1.40 4.58 7.90
CA ALA A 99 1.09 3.67 8.99
C ALA A 99 1.72 4.17 10.30
N ASN A 100 1.11 3.74 11.40
CA ASN A 100 1.58 4.05 12.74
C ASN A 100 1.86 2.73 13.46
N VAL A 101 2.95 2.66 14.20
CA VAL A 101 3.27 1.50 15.04
C VAL A 101 3.77 1.99 16.40
N PRO A 102 3.35 1.36 17.52
CA PRO A 102 3.89 1.69 18.83
C PRO A 102 5.41 1.55 18.84
N GLU A 103 6.09 2.52 19.43
CA GLU A 103 7.52 2.35 19.71
C GLU A 103 7.74 1.13 20.61
N ARG A 104 8.95 0.56 20.54
CA ARG A 104 9.36 -0.65 21.26
C ARG A 104 8.44 -1.85 21.03
N SER A 105 7.68 -1.86 19.94
CA SER A 105 6.91 -3.03 19.50
C SER A 105 7.83 -4.24 19.33
N ASN A 106 7.30 -5.42 19.69
CA ASN A 106 8.00 -6.68 19.50
C ASN A 106 8.30 -6.91 18.01
N VAL A 107 9.38 -7.64 17.72
CA VAL A 107 9.66 -8.13 16.35
C VAL A 107 8.49 -8.98 15.86
N GLY A 108 8.07 -8.77 14.62
CA GLY A 108 6.95 -9.46 13.99
C GLY A 108 5.59 -8.77 14.15
N THR A 109 5.55 -7.62 14.84
CA THR A 109 4.31 -6.82 14.98
C THR A 109 3.87 -6.33 13.61
N SER A 110 2.60 -6.58 13.26
CA SER A 110 2.01 -6.15 11.99
C SER A 110 1.84 -4.64 11.96
N VAL A 111 2.29 -3.99 10.89
CA VAL A 111 2.23 -2.54 10.71
C VAL A 111 1.13 -2.16 9.72
N ILE A 112 1.24 -2.64 8.49
CA ILE A 112 0.31 -2.36 7.40
C ILE A 112 0.44 -3.44 6.32
N GLN A 113 -0.62 -3.66 5.56
CA GLN A 113 -0.57 -4.46 4.34
C GLN A 113 -0.59 -3.53 3.13
N VAL A 114 0.40 -3.66 2.25
CA VAL A 114 0.37 -3.01 0.93
C VAL A 114 -0.21 -3.97 -0.09
N THR A 115 -0.96 -3.44 -1.05
CA THR A 115 -1.60 -4.24 -2.10
C THR A 115 -1.22 -3.69 -3.46
N ALA A 116 -0.76 -4.56 -4.33
CA ALA A 116 -0.58 -4.32 -5.75
C ALA A 116 -1.45 -5.27 -6.58
N SER A 117 -1.83 -4.84 -7.76
CA SER A 117 -2.55 -5.59 -8.77
C SER A 117 -1.79 -5.55 -10.08
N ASP A 118 -1.89 -6.63 -10.83
CA ASP A 118 -1.35 -6.76 -12.16
C ASP A 118 -2.52 -6.98 -13.12
N ALA A 119 -2.50 -6.34 -14.29
CA ALA A 119 -3.59 -6.43 -15.25
C ALA A 119 -3.53 -7.71 -16.08
N ASP A 120 -2.35 -8.35 -16.18
CA ASP A 120 -2.08 -9.56 -16.95
C ASP A 120 -2.91 -10.76 -16.45
N ASP A 121 -2.95 -11.86 -17.20
CA ASP A 121 -3.79 -13.02 -16.87
C ASP A 121 -3.31 -13.73 -15.58
N PRO A 122 -4.15 -13.84 -14.53
CA PRO A 122 -3.77 -14.52 -13.30
C PRO A 122 -3.88 -16.05 -13.39
N THR A 123 -4.45 -16.58 -14.47
CA THR A 123 -4.75 -18.01 -14.64
C THR A 123 -3.76 -18.74 -15.54
N TYR A 124 -3.23 -18.08 -16.56
CA TYR A 124 -2.32 -18.67 -17.54
C TYR A 124 -0.90 -18.16 -17.36
N GLY A 125 -0.04 -19.02 -16.80
CA GLY A 125 1.36 -18.71 -16.55
C GLY A 125 1.60 -18.12 -15.17
N ASN A 126 2.74 -17.45 -15.01
CA ASN A 126 3.09 -16.75 -13.77
C ASN A 126 2.96 -15.23 -13.92
N SER A 127 2.44 -14.70 -15.05
CA SER A 127 2.49 -13.28 -15.41
C SER A 127 2.01 -12.41 -14.24
N ALA A 128 0.74 -12.49 -13.85
CA ALA A 128 0.21 -11.69 -12.74
C ALA A 128 0.55 -12.22 -11.32
N LYS A 129 1.46 -13.19 -11.16
CA LYS A 129 1.81 -13.73 -9.84
C LYS A 129 2.81 -12.80 -9.13
N LEU A 130 2.34 -12.08 -8.13
CA LEU A 130 3.14 -11.10 -7.41
C LEU A 130 3.97 -11.68 -6.25
N VAL A 131 5.18 -11.15 -6.10
CA VAL A 131 6.05 -11.32 -4.93
C VAL A 131 6.50 -9.95 -4.43
N TYR A 132 6.26 -9.69 -3.14
CA TYR A 132 6.63 -8.46 -2.47
C TYR A 132 8.04 -8.54 -1.86
N SER A 133 8.78 -7.44 -1.94
CA SER A 133 10.11 -7.31 -1.33
C SER A 133 10.36 -5.88 -0.83
N ILE A 134 11.29 -5.73 0.12
CA ILE A 134 11.73 -4.41 0.60
C ILE A 134 13.00 -4.03 -0.16
N LEU A 135 12.96 -2.86 -0.82
CA LEU A 135 14.14 -2.24 -1.42
C LEU A 135 14.87 -1.33 -0.41
N GLU A 136 14.12 -0.59 0.41
CA GLU A 136 14.67 0.32 1.42
C GLU A 136 13.84 0.22 2.72
N GLY A 137 14.49 0.35 3.88
CA GLY A 137 13.85 0.24 5.20
C GLY A 137 14.36 -0.92 6.06
N GLN A 138 15.25 -1.75 5.51
CA GLN A 138 16.05 -2.69 6.30
C GLN A 138 17.00 -1.95 7.24
N PRO A 139 17.34 -2.51 8.42
CA PRO A 139 16.85 -3.77 8.99
C PRO A 139 15.58 -3.61 9.85
N TYR A 140 14.91 -2.45 9.80
CA TYR A 140 13.82 -2.11 10.74
C TYR A 140 12.52 -2.84 10.46
N PHE A 141 12.23 -3.13 9.19
CA PHE A 141 10.99 -3.77 8.76
C PHE A 141 11.25 -4.96 7.85
N SER A 142 10.32 -5.91 7.84
CA SER A 142 10.24 -7.03 6.90
C SER A 142 8.90 -7.00 6.18
N VAL A 143 8.82 -7.59 4.98
CA VAL A 143 7.56 -7.74 4.24
C VAL A 143 7.33 -9.22 3.97
N GLU A 144 6.11 -9.68 4.16
CA GLU A 144 5.69 -11.02 3.80
C GLU A 144 5.47 -11.10 2.28
N ALA A 145 6.23 -11.97 1.63
CA ALA A 145 6.40 -12.01 0.18
C ALA A 145 5.11 -12.27 -0.61
N GLN A 146 4.13 -12.97 -0.03
CA GLN A 146 2.88 -13.35 -0.72
C GLN A 146 1.71 -12.41 -0.40
N THR A 147 1.74 -11.76 0.77
CA THR A 147 0.59 -10.99 1.28
C THR A 147 0.83 -9.49 1.23
N GLY A 148 2.08 -9.05 1.17
CA GLY A 148 2.44 -7.62 1.28
C GLY A 148 2.33 -7.08 2.71
N ILE A 149 2.18 -7.94 3.73
CA ILE A 149 2.13 -7.50 5.13
C ILE A 149 3.51 -7.09 5.59
N ILE A 150 3.66 -5.82 5.99
CA ILE A 150 4.87 -5.26 6.57
C ILE A 150 4.84 -5.46 8.09
N ARG A 151 5.95 -5.95 8.64
CA ARG A 151 6.14 -6.21 10.06
C ARG A 151 7.40 -5.53 10.58
N THR A 152 7.44 -5.25 11.88
CA THR A 152 8.68 -4.85 12.55
C THR A 152 9.70 -5.99 12.50
N ALA A 153 10.96 -5.68 12.19
CA ALA A 153 12.06 -6.65 12.11
C ALA A 153 13.16 -6.38 13.15
N LEU A 154 13.20 -5.17 13.72
CA LEU A 154 14.16 -4.79 14.75
C LEU A 154 13.44 -4.53 16.09
N PRO A 155 13.97 -5.00 17.23
CA PRO A 155 13.41 -4.68 18.54
C PRO A 155 13.74 -3.24 18.97
N ASN A 156 13.03 -2.74 19.97
CA ASN A 156 13.35 -1.51 20.71
C ASN A 156 13.53 -0.26 19.83
N MET A 157 12.74 -0.14 18.76
CA MET A 157 12.66 1.09 17.99
C MET A 157 12.09 2.21 18.89
N ASP A 158 12.84 3.29 19.05
CA ASP A 158 12.59 4.33 20.05
C ASP A 158 12.25 5.65 19.33
N ARG A 159 11.08 6.21 19.63
CA ARG A 159 10.57 7.40 18.94
C ARG A 159 11.45 8.62 19.20
N GLU A 160 11.96 8.77 20.43
CA GLU A 160 12.86 9.87 20.80
C GLU A 160 14.20 9.82 20.04
N ALA A 161 14.61 8.64 19.55
CA ALA A 161 15.78 8.50 18.70
C ALA A 161 15.45 8.74 17.22
N LYS A 162 14.32 8.20 16.75
CA LYS A 162 13.84 8.37 15.37
C LYS A 162 12.34 8.12 15.29
N GLU A 163 11.57 9.16 14.99
CA GLU A 163 10.11 9.08 14.94
C GLU A 163 9.53 8.54 13.63
N GLU A 164 10.22 8.73 12.50
CA GLU A 164 9.69 8.42 11.17
C GLU A 164 10.64 7.54 10.35
N TYR A 165 10.07 6.55 9.67
CA TYR A 165 10.76 5.63 8.78
C TYR A 165 10.12 5.63 7.40
N HIS A 166 10.94 5.71 6.36
CA HIS A 166 10.51 5.50 4.98
C HIS A 166 10.95 4.12 4.52
N VAL A 167 9.99 3.34 4.03
CA VAL A 167 10.19 2.01 3.49
C VAL A 167 9.78 2.03 2.02
N VAL A 168 10.62 1.49 1.14
CA VAL A 168 10.27 1.34 -0.28
C VAL A 168 9.98 -0.13 -0.52
N ILE A 169 8.74 -0.41 -0.92
CA ILE A 169 8.28 -1.77 -1.25
C ILE A 169 8.27 -1.93 -2.76
N GLN A 170 8.69 -3.11 -3.21
CA GLN A 170 8.54 -3.57 -4.58
C GLN A 170 7.52 -4.70 -4.63
N ALA A 171 6.63 -4.67 -5.61
CA ALA A 171 5.87 -5.83 -6.08
C ALA A 171 6.45 -6.24 -7.42
N LYS A 172 6.79 -7.52 -7.57
CA LYS A 172 7.35 -8.07 -8.80
C LYS A 172 6.50 -9.22 -9.30
N ASP A 173 6.15 -9.17 -10.57
CA ASP A 173 5.35 -10.16 -11.27
C ASP A 173 6.16 -11.45 -11.55
N MET A 174 5.62 -12.38 -12.34
CA MET A 174 6.32 -13.63 -12.70
C MET A 174 6.84 -14.42 -11.49
N GLY A 175 6.16 -14.35 -10.35
CA GLY A 175 6.60 -14.98 -9.10
C GLY A 175 7.96 -14.45 -8.59
N GLY A 176 8.35 -13.24 -8.96
CA GLY A 176 9.63 -12.63 -8.59
C GLY A 176 10.83 -13.07 -9.44
N HIS A 177 10.63 -13.83 -10.51
CA HIS A 177 11.71 -14.34 -11.36
C HIS A 177 12.49 -13.24 -12.11
N MET A 178 13.70 -13.57 -12.59
CA MET A 178 14.50 -12.65 -13.43
C MET A 178 13.86 -12.56 -14.81
N GLY A 179 13.27 -11.40 -15.13
CA GLY A 179 12.48 -11.18 -16.34
C GLY A 179 11.13 -10.53 -16.05
N GLY A 180 10.65 -10.63 -14.81
CA GLY A 180 9.41 -10.01 -14.40
C GLY A 180 9.48 -8.48 -14.28
N LEU A 181 8.35 -7.81 -14.56
CA LEU A 181 8.15 -6.38 -14.34
C LEU A 181 7.89 -6.11 -12.86
N SER A 182 8.08 -4.85 -12.46
CA SER A 182 7.95 -4.47 -11.06
C SER A 182 7.38 -3.08 -10.89
N GLY A 183 6.47 -2.93 -9.94
CA GLY A 183 6.07 -1.64 -9.38
C GLY A 183 6.73 -1.38 -8.04
N THR A 184 6.81 -0.12 -7.64
CA THR A 184 7.28 0.28 -6.31
C THR A 184 6.33 1.29 -5.66
N THR A 185 6.30 1.30 -4.33
CA THR A 185 5.55 2.28 -3.54
C THR A 185 6.33 2.69 -2.29
N LYS A 186 6.06 3.89 -1.78
CA LYS A 186 6.66 4.39 -0.54
C LYS A 186 5.69 4.23 0.63
N VAL A 187 6.17 3.67 1.73
CA VAL A 187 5.45 3.54 2.98
C VAL A 187 6.14 4.42 4.04
N THR A 188 5.40 5.36 4.59
CA THR A 188 5.86 6.20 5.71
C THR A 188 5.28 5.64 7.00
N ILE A 189 6.17 5.19 7.89
CA ILE A 189 5.81 4.57 9.17
C ILE A 189 6.24 5.51 10.28
N THR A 190 5.30 5.95 11.11
CA THR A 190 5.58 6.78 12.29
C THR A 190 5.47 5.97 13.57
N LEU A 191 6.41 6.19 14.49
CA LEU A 191 6.36 5.60 15.82
C LEU A 191 5.42 6.41 16.72
N THR A 192 4.43 5.76 17.31
CA THR A 192 3.57 6.40 18.32
C THR A 192 4.22 6.34 19.70
N ASP A 193 4.17 7.48 20.40
CA ASP A 193 4.74 7.68 21.74
C ASP A 193 4.09 6.73 22.77
N VAL A 194 4.93 6.07 23.54
CA VAL A 194 4.61 5.34 24.76
C VAL A 194 5.32 6.06 25.90
N ASN A 195 4.58 6.52 26.91
CA ASN A 195 5.15 7.27 28.05
C ASN A 195 6.16 6.44 28.88
N ASP A 196 7.40 6.45 28.43
CA ASP A 196 8.51 5.66 28.91
C ASP A 196 9.63 6.55 29.50
N ASN A 197 9.55 7.85 29.25
CA ASN A 197 10.48 8.87 29.69
C ASN A 197 9.92 9.60 30.92
N PRO A 198 10.54 9.46 32.11
CA PRO A 198 10.10 10.19 33.29
C PRO A 198 10.30 11.71 33.10
N PRO A 199 9.47 12.56 33.74
CA PRO A 199 9.61 13.99 33.65
C PRO A 199 11.00 14.43 34.14
N LYS A 200 11.73 15.14 33.28
CA LYS A 200 13.02 15.75 33.64
C LYS A 200 12.76 17.17 34.10
N PHE A 201 13.06 17.46 35.37
CA PHE A 201 13.07 18.83 35.85
C PHE A 201 14.25 19.60 35.22
N PRO A 202 14.03 20.81 34.67
CA PRO A 202 15.13 21.67 34.29
C PRO A 202 15.89 22.10 35.56
N GLN A 203 17.01 21.42 35.83
CA GLN A 203 17.96 21.64 36.94
C GLN A 203 17.38 21.67 38.37
N SER A 204 17.71 20.64 39.17
CA SER A 204 17.40 20.60 40.60
C SER A 204 18.26 21.52 41.48
N ASN A 205 19.12 22.36 40.90
CA ASN A 205 20.09 23.19 41.63
C ASN A 205 20.24 24.61 41.05
N GLN A 206 19.15 25.26 40.65
CA GLN A 206 19.16 26.72 40.73
C GLN A 206 18.97 27.08 42.22
N PRO A 207 20.02 27.54 42.96
CA PRO A 207 19.74 28.24 44.19
C PRO A 207 18.80 29.37 43.82
N PHE A 208 17.63 29.43 44.45
CA PHE A 208 16.73 30.57 44.36
C PHE A 208 17.50 31.80 44.87
N SER A 209 18.30 32.42 44.01
CA SER A 209 18.96 33.69 44.26
C SER A 209 18.00 34.79 43.82
N ASP A 210 16.83 34.84 44.46
CA ASP A 210 16.03 36.05 44.48
C ASP A 210 16.22 36.72 45.85
N PRO A 211 17.08 37.75 45.95
CA PRO A 211 17.28 38.52 47.17
C PRO A 211 15.98 39.11 47.74
N PHE A 212 14.95 39.32 46.90
CA PHE A 212 13.68 39.92 47.34
C PHE A 212 12.74 38.92 48.02
N LEU A 213 12.76 37.63 47.63
CA LEU A 213 11.94 36.60 48.28
C LEU A 213 12.50 36.15 49.63
N LEU A 214 13.83 36.08 49.77
CA LEU A 214 14.47 35.81 51.06
C LEU A 214 14.19 36.95 52.07
N TYR A 215 14.27 38.21 51.63
CA TYR A 215 14.01 39.36 52.50
C TYR A 215 12.54 39.45 52.95
N SER A 216 11.59 39.14 52.08
CA SER A 216 10.16 39.14 52.43
C SER A 216 9.81 38.01 53.40
N ALA A 217 10.40 36.82 53.26
CA ALA A 217 10.23 35.70 54.17
C ALA A 217 10.84 35.97 55.56
N PHE A 218 12.06 36.55 55.62
CA PHE A 218 12.70 36.96 56.87
C PHE A 218 11.94 38.10 57.57
N LYS A 219 11.47 39.12 56.83
CA LYS A 219 10.62 40.19 57.41
C LYS A 219 9.27 39.68 57.91
N LYS A 220 8.64 38.71 57.23
CA LYS A 220 7.37 38.12 57.70
C LYS A 220 7.56 37.35 59.01
N LYS A 221 8.68 36.62 59.14
CA LYS A 221 9.04 35.89 60.37
C LYS A 221 9.44 36.83 61.53
N SER A 222 10.19 37.90 61.23
CA SER A 222 10.59 38.94 62.18
C SER A 222 9.39 39.75 62.71
N ARG A 223 8.48 40.22 61.85
CA ARG A 223 7.26 40.95 62.28
C ARG A 223 6.36 40.11 63.17
N ARG A 224 6.26 38.79 62.90
CA ARG A 224 5.48 37.86 63.73
C ARG A 224 6.10 37.71 65.13
N MET A 225 7.43 37.62 65.23
CA MET A 225 8.18 37.61 66.50
C MET A 225 8.09 38.93 67.29
N GLU A 226 8.19 40.09 66.61
CA GLU A 226 8.06 41.39 67.27
C GLU A 226 6.65 41.66 67.79
N SER A 227 5.61 41.20 67.07
CA SER A 227 4.21 41.27 67.52
C SER A 227 3.97 40.42 68.77
N LEU A 228 4.58 39.22 68.84
CA LEU A 228 4.50 38.35 70.01
C LEU A 228 5.28 38.93 71.19
N TYR A 229 6.44 39.54 70.95
CA TYR A 229 7.22 40.23 71.98
C TYR A 229 6.48 41.45 72.55
N HIS A 230 5.86 42.29 71.72
CA HIS A 230 5.07 43.45 72.17
C HIS A 230 3.76 43.04 72.84
N SER A 231 3.11 41.96 72.40
CA SER A 231 1.92 41.40 73.05
C SER A 231 2.25 40.87 74.45
N CYS A 232 3.34 40.12 74.61
CA CYS A 232 3.83 39.66 75.92
C CYS A 232 4.23 40.82 76.85
N LYS A 233 4.83 41.89 76.31
CA LYS A 233 5.22 43.07 77.10
C LYS A 233 4.01 43.88 77.57
N LYS A 234 2.95 43.99 76.74
CA LYS A 234 1.66 44.58 77.14
C LYS A 234 0.95 43.76 78.23
N MET A 235 1.00 42.43 78.15
CA MET A 235 0.41 41.56 79.20
C MET A 235 1.15 41.66 80.54
N LYS A 236 2.49 41.82 80.54
CA LYS A 236 3.26 42.02 81.79
C LYS A 236 3.00 43.39 82.44
N LYS A 237 2.85 44.47 81.65
CA LYS A 237 2.49 45.81 82.20
C LYS A 237 1.07 45.87 82.76
N LYS A 238 0.09 45.15 82.16
CA LYS A 238 -1.27 45.05 82.72
C LYS A 238 -1.31 44.32 84.07
N LYS A 239 -0.43 43.34 84.31
CA LYS A 239 -0.33 42.65 85.62
C LYS A 239 0.30 43.53 86.71
N GLN A 240 1.26 44.40 86.39
CA GLN A 240 1.88 45.32 87.36
C GLN A 240 0.99 46.54 87.71
N TYR A 241 0.12 46.98 86.80
CA TYR A 241 -0.82 48.07 87.11
C TYR A 241 -1.97 47.62 88.02
N ASN A 242 -2.42 46.37 87.89
CA ASN A 242 -3.48 45.81 88.74
C ASN A 242 -3.01 45.39 90.15
N SER A 243 -1.71 45.38 90.45
CA SER A 243 -1.20 45.14 91.80
C SER A 243 -1.03 46.41 92.65
N HIS A 244 -1.28 47.59 92.07
CA HIS A 244 -1.17 48.88 92.79
C HIS A 244 -2.52 49.57 93.10
N ILE A 245 -3.66 48.93 92.81
CA ILE A 245 -5.02 49.43 93.13
C ILE A 245 -5.70 48.56 94.22
N LYS A 246 -4.93 47.76 94.97
CA LYS A 246 -5.40 47.08 96.18
C LYS A 246 -4.42 47.31 97.33
N LYS A 247 -4.50 48.49 97.93
CA LYS A 247 -4.21 48.74 99.35
C LYS A 247 -5.31 49.63 99.88
#